data_AF-A0A707BRF3-F1
#
_entry.id   AF-A0A707BRF3-F1
#
_cell.length_a   1.000
_cell.length_b   1.000
_cell.length_c   1.000
_cell.angle_alpha   90.00
_cell.angle_beta   90.00
_cell.angle_gamma   90.00
#
_symmetry.space_group_name_H-M   'P 1'
#
loop_
_entity.id
_entity.type
_entity.pdbx_description
1 polymer ?
#
loop_
_entity_poly.entity_id
_entity_poly.type
_entity_poly.pdbx_seq_one_letter_code
_entity_poly.pdbx_strand_id
1 'polypeptide(L)'
;DKAVFLTVTCPSKYHATTENGHPNPKWNGATMRDSSDYLVNTFFAAVRKKLNRDGLRWYGIRTVEPHHDGTVHWHMMVFAHPEEIDSIVTITRDIAIQEDRHELGNDITPRFKVEYVDGTKGTPTSYIATYIGKNLDSRAVDGIDPKTGKPRVDHETGKSMAESVERAIGWARLHRVRQFQFFGIPSRQVWRELRRLASQMARNPEGPQRLKDDAMDAVLAAADAGCFATYIEKQGGVLVPR
;
A
#
# COMPACT_ATOMS: atom_id res chain seq x y z
N ASP A 1 4.22 -13.41 -11.62
CA ASP A 1 3.36 -13.19 -10.44
C ASP A 1 1.96 -12.81 -10.86
N LYS A 2 0.98 -13.15 -10.02
CA LYS A 2 -0.41 -12.66 -10.15
C LYS A 2 -0.61 -11.45 -9.25
N ALA A 3 -1.52 -10.57 -9.65
CA ALA A 3 -1.84 -9.35 -8.92
C ALA A 3 -3.29 -9.38 -8.41
N VAL A 4 -3.48 -8.96 -7.17
CA VAL A 4 -4.80 -8.78 -6.56
C VAL A 4 -4.87 -7.42 -5.87
N PHE A 5 -6.05 -6.82 -5.94
CA PHE A 5 -6.37 -5.60 -5.24
C PHE A 5 -7.24 -5.91 -4.03
N LEU A 6 -6.77 -5.51 -2.85
CA LEU A 6 -7.46 -5.74 -1.58
C LEU A 6 -7.91 -4.41 -1.00
N THR A 7 -9.15 -4.34 -0.54
CA THR A 7 -9.64 -3.24 0.31
C THR A 7 -9.86 -3.76 1.71
N VAL A 8 -9.32 -3.06 2.71
CA VAL A 8 -9.39 -3.44 4.12
C VAL A 8 -9.90 -2.25 4.93
N THR A 9 -11.00 -2.46 5.65
CA THR A 9 -11.66 -1.46 6.49
C THR A 9 -11.52 -1.82 7.96
N CYS A 10 -11.56 -0.83 8.86
CA CYS A 10 -11.57 -1.06 10.30
C CYS A 10 -12.94 -1.58 10.79
N PRO A 11 -13.02 -2.28 11.95
CA PRO A 11 -14.28 -2.61 12.61
C PRO A 11 -15.19 -1.42 12.85
N SER A 12 -16.50 -1.66 12.95
CA SER A 12 -17.51 -0.60 13.08
C SER A 12 -17.23 0.35 14.25
N LYS A 13 -16.65 -0.13 15.36
CA LYS A 13 -16.30 0.70 16.53
C LYS A 13 -15.31 1.84 16.23
N TYR A 14 -14.58 1.78 15.12
CA TYR A 14 -13.68 2.85 14.68
C TYR A 14 -14.38 3.97 13.90
N HIS A 15 -15.60 3.73 13.42
CA HIS A 15 -16.32 4.65 12.54
C HIS A 15 -17.31 5.51 13.32
N ALA A 16 -17.17 6.83 13.24
CA ALA A 16 -17.99 7.79 13.99
C ALA A 16 -19.40 7.93 13.42
N THR A 17 -19.56 7.76 12.11
CA THR A 17 -20.85 7.83 11.42
C THR A 17 -21.07 6.62 10.53
N THR A 18 -22.35 6.28 10.34
CA THR A 18 -22.79 5.31 9.32
C THR A 18 -22.66 5.92 7.93
N GLU A 19 -22.78 5.10 6.87
CA GLU A 19 -22.77 5.55 5.46
C GLU A 19 -23.81 6.65 5.19
N ASN A 20 -24.95 6.62 5.87
CA ASN A 20 -26.01 7.64 5.76
C ASN A 20 -25.72 8.92 6.59
N GLY A 21 -24.55 9.03 7.20
CA GLY A 21 -24.12 10.19 7.98
C GLY A 21 -24.69 10.26 9.41
N HIS A 22 -25.51 9.29 9.84
CA HIS A 22 -25.99 9.23 11.22
C HIS A 22 -24.89 8.77 12.19
N PRO A 23 -24.88 9.26 13.44
CA PRO A 23 -23.95 8.78 14.47
C PRO A 23 -24.01 7.26 14.61
N ASN A 24 -22.84 6.62 14.65
CA ASN A 24 -22.74 5.18 14.85
C ASN A 24 -22.75 4.86 16.36
N PRO A 25 -23.76 4.16 16.90
CA PRO A 25 -23.83 3.85 18.33
C PRO A 25 -22.72 2.90 18.80
N LYS A 26 -22.03 2.22 17.87
CA LYS A 26 -20.89 1.33 18.18
C LYS A 26 -19.57 2.09 18.31
N TRP A 27 -19.51 3.35 17.86
CA TRP A 27 -18.28 4.13 17.89
C TRP A 27 -17.77 4.28 19.33
N ASN A 28 -16.51 3.95 19.55
CA ASN A 28 -15.92 3.95 20.89
C ASN A 28 -15.08 5.21 21.18
N GLY A 29 -15.20 6.25 20.37
CA GLY A 29 -14.37 7.46 20.47
C GLY A 29 -12.99 7.32 19.80
N ALA A 30 -12.74 6.23 19.05
CA ALA A 30 -11.49 6.04 18.31
C ALA A 30 -11.21 7.22 17.37
N THR A 31 -9.95 7.63 17.37
CA THR A 31 -9.43 8.66 16.48
C THR A 31 -8.97 8.06 15.14
N MET A 32 -8.70 8.92 14.16
CA MET A 32 -8.06 8.54 12.90
C MET A 32 -6.69 7.89 13.12
N ARG A 33 -5.99 8.26 14.20
CA ARG A 33 -4.73 7.61 14.57
C ARG A 33 -4.96 6.19 15.06
N ASP A 34 -5.99 5.96 15.87
CA ASP A 34 -6.31 4.63 16.39
C ASP A 34 -6.71 3.66 15.27
N SER A 35 -7.46 4.12 14.26
CA SER A 35 -7.77 3.31 13.07
C SER A 35 -6.52 3.04 12.21
N SER A 36 -5.62 4.01 12.04
CA SER A 36 -4.32 3.77 11.39
C SER A 36 -3.50 2.72 12.14
N ASP A 37 -3.41 2.86 13.47
CA ASP A 37 -2.60 2.00 14.32
C ASP A 37 -3.18 0.58 14.36
N TYR A 38 -4.50 0.42 14.33
CA TYR A 38 -5.16 -0.88 14.14
C TYR A 38 -4.71 -1.58 12.86
N LEU A 39 -4.76 -0.88 11.71
CA LEU A 39 -4.40 -1.49 10.44
C LEU A 39 -2.91 -1.86 10.37
N VAL A 40 -2.03 -1.05 10.97
CA VAL A 40 -0.58 -1.34 10.99
C VAL A 40 -0.22 -2.44 12.00
N ASN A 41 -0.62 -2.27 13.25
CA ASN A 41 -0.09 -3.02 14.39
C ASN A 41 -0.90 -4.29 14.69
N THR A 42 -2.17 -4.34 14.29
CA THR A 42 -3.03 -5.51 14.47
C THR A 42 -3.15 -6.28 13.16
N PHE A 43 -3.81 -5.70 12.16
CA PHE A 43 -4.10 -6.39 10.91
C PHE A 43 -2.82 -6.77 10.15
N PHE A 44 -2.02 -5.79 9.73
CA PHE A 44 -0.89 -6.04 8.84
C PHE A 44 0.24 -6.81 9.52
N ALA A 45 0.47 -6.56 10.81
CA ALA A 45 1.41 -7.33 11.62
C ALA A 45 1.00 -8.81 11.70
N ALA A 46 -0.28 -9.10 11.93
CA ALA A 46 -0.79 -10.48 11.97
C ALA A 46 -0.68 -11.18 10.61
N VAL A 47 -1.04 -10.50 9.51
CA VAL A 47 -0.90 -11.03 8.14
C VAL A 47 0.56 -11.36 7.87
N ARG A 48 1.48 -10.41 8.08
CA ARG A 48 2.92 -10.63 7.86
C ARG A 48 3.46 -11.79 8.69
N LYS A 49 3.07 -11.89 9.96
CA LYS A 49 3.48 -12.98 10.84
C LYS A 49 2.99 -14.34 10.34
N LYS A 50 1.73 -14.44 9.93
CA LYS A 50 1.12 -15.67 9.41
C LYS A 50 1.76 -16.10 8.09
N LEU A 51 1.88 -15.19 7.13
CA LEU A 51 2.52 -15.48 5.84
C LEU A 51 3.97 -15.91 6.01
N ASN A 52 4.72 -15.25 6.90
CA ASN A 52 6.10 -15.64 7.18
C ASN A 52 6.22 -17.06 7.73
N ARG A 53 5.37 -17.41 8.71
CA ARG A 53 5.31 -18.75 9.31
C ARG A 53 4.96 -19.83 8.29
N ASP A 54 4.07 -19.51 7.37
CA ASP A 54 3.59 -20.44 6.35
C ASP A 54 4.51 -20.49 5.11
N GLY A 55 5.64 -19.77 5.11
CA GLY A 55 6.58 -19.74 3.99
C GLY A 55 6.10 -18.93 2.78
N LEU A 56 4.90 -18.35 2.83
CA LEU A 56 4.30 -17.59 1.72
C LEU A 56 4.97 -16.24 1.57
N ARG A 57 5.14 -15.81 0.31
CA ARG A 57 5.84 -14.56 0.00
C ARG A 57 4.94 -13.68 -0.85
N TRP A 58 4.99 -12.39 -0.54
CA TRP A 58 4.22 -11.37 -1.23
C TRP A 58 4.98 -10.06 -1.24
N TYR A 59 4.70 -9.22 -2.21
CA TYR A 59 5.17 -7.84 -2.27
C TYR A 59 4.11 -6.95 -2.87
N GLY A 60 4.29 -5.63 -2.75
CA GLY A 60 3.33 -4.69 -3.29
C GLY A 60 3.35 -3.35 -2.61
N ILE A 61 2.22 -2.66 -2.69
CA ILE A 61 2.01 -1.33 -2.13
C ILE A 61 0.68 -1.29 -1.41
N ARG A 62 0.69 -0.68 -0.22
CA ARG A 62 -0.54 -0.18 0.42
C ARG A 62 -0.67 1.32 0.19
N THR A 63 -1.87 1.76 -0.11
CA THR A 63 -2.31 3.15 -0.05
C THR A 63 -3.36 3.31 1.02
N VAL A 64 -3.52 4.54 1.52
CA VAL A 64 -4.41 4.87 2.61
C VAL A 64 -5.35 5.96 2.14
N GLU A 65 -6.64 5.73 2.33
CA GLU A 65 -7.69 6.70 2.00
C GLU A 65 -8.61 6.86 3.23
N PRO A 66 -9.15 8.07 3.47
CA PRO A 66 -10.16 8.28 4.50
C PRO A 66 -11.53 7.80 4.00
N HIS A 67 -12.27 7.12 4.87
CA HIS A 67 -13.72 7.01 4.73
C HIS A 67 -14.38 8.38 4.88
N HIS A 68 -15.68 8.48 4.57
CA HIS A 68 -16.45 9.73 4.67
C HIS A 68 -16.45 10.34 6.08
N ASP A 69 -16.27 9.52 7.11
CA ASP A 69 -16.17 9.92 8.51
C ASP A 69 -14.71 10.19 8.97
N GLY A 70 -13.75 10.05 8.06
CA GLY A 70 -12.32 10.23 8.30
C GLY A 70 -11.59 8.97 8.81
N THR A 71 -12.29 7.86 9.03
CA THR A 71 -11.69 6.59 9.46
C THR A 71 -10.76 6.05 8.38
N VAL A 72 -9.61 5.54 8.80
CA VAL A 72 -8.61 5.01 7.87
C VAL A 72 -9.08 3.71 7.23
N HIS A 73 -8.96 3.59 5.91
CA HIS A 73 -9.01 2.31 5.21
C HIS A 73 -7.84 2.15 4.25
N TRP A 74 -7.52 0.89 3.93
CA TRP A 74 -6.40 0.56 3.08
C TRP A 74 -6.86 -0.02 1.75
N HIS A 75 -6.15 0.39 0.72
CA HIS A 75 -6.12 -0.28 -0.57
C HIS A 75 -4.75 -0.89 -0.77
N MET A 76 -4.69 -2.15 -1.18
CA MET A 76 -3.44 -2.88 -1.32
C MET A 76 -3.37 -3.53 -2.69
N MET A 77 -2.36 -3.15 -3.47
CA MET A 77 -1.97 -3.93 -4.64
C MET A 77 -0.93 -4.96 -4.19
N VAL A 78 -1.30 -6.23 -4.29
CA VAL A 78 -0.52 -7.38 -3.82
C VAL A 78 -0.09 -8.22 -5.02
N PHE A 79 1.17 -8.61 -5.03
CA PHE A 79 1.76 -9.54 -5.99
C PHE A 79 2.33 -10.74 -5.25
N ALA A 80 2.09 -11.94 -5.79
CA ALA A 80 2.65 -13.18 -5.30
C ALA A 80 2.74 -14.23 -6.42
N HIS A 81 3.39 -15.35 -6.14
CA HIS A 81 3.40 -16.48 -7.05
C HIS A 81 1.96 -16.95 -7.37
N PRO A 82 1.68 -17.35 -8.63
CA PRO A 82 0.32 -17.73 -9.03
C PRO A 82 -0.31 -18.85 -8.20
N GLU A 83 0.51 -19.73 -7.64
CA GLU A 83 0.10 -20.86 -6.79
C GLU A 83 -0.17 -20.46 -5.34
N GLU A 84 0.36 -19.32 -4.89
CA GLU A 84 0.28 -18.86 -3.50
C GLU A 84 -0.79 -17.77 -3.30
N ILE A 85 -1.19 -17.08 -4.36
CA ILE A 85 -2.00 -15.86 -4.27
C ILE A 85 -3.34 -16.09 -3.56
N ASP A 86 -4.02 -17.21 -3.83
CA ASP A 86 -5.33 -17.50 -3.25
C ASP A 86 -5.22 -17.83 -1.75
N SER A 87 -4.13 -18.50 -1.35
CA SER A 87 -3.80 -18.75 0.06
C SER A 87 -3.50 -17.45 0.79
N ILE A 88 -2.75 -16.54 0.16
CA ILE A 88 -2.44 -15.21 0.71
C ILE A 88 -3.72 -14.38 0.86
N VAL A 89 -4.60 -14.37 -0.14
CA VAL A 89 -5.90 -13.68 -0.08
C VAL A 89 -6.75 -14.25 1.06
N THR A 90 -6.82 -15.58 1.18
CA THR A 90 -7.58 -16.27 2.23
C THR A 90 -7.08 -15.89 3.61
N ILE A 91 -5.78 -15.99 3.86
CA ILE A 91 -5.15 -15.59 5.13
C ILE A 91 -5.43 -14.13 5.45
N THR A 92 -5.28 -13.26 4.45
CA THR A 92 -5.47 -11.82 4.63
C THR A 92 -6.93 -11.50 4.97
N ARG A 93 -7.89 -12.10 4.25
CA ARG A 93 -9.32 -11.98 4.52
C ARG A 93 -9.66 -12.45 5.92
N ASP A 94 -9.23 -13.66 6.29
CA ASP A 94 -9.60 -14.28 7.55
C ASP A 94 -9.10 -13.46 8.74
N ILE A 95 -7.90 -12.87 8.63
CA ILE A 95 -7.36 -11.93 9.63
C ILE A 95 -8.13 -10.59 9.63
N ALA A 96 -8.46 -10.04 8.45
CA ALA A 96 -9.21 -8.77 8.35
C ALA A 96 -10.58 -8.84 9.03
N ILE A 97 -11.27 -9.98 8.90
CA ILE A 97 -12.62 -10.19 9.43
C ILE A 97 -12.64 -10.76 10.86
N GLN A 98 -11.49 -11.09 11.42
CA GLN A 98 -11.40 -11.78 12.72
C GLN A 98 -11.94 -10.91 13.86
N GLU A 99 -11.52 -9.64 13.91
CA GLU A 99 -11.95 -8.73 14.96
C GLU A 99 -13.39 -8.28 14.74
N ASP A 100 -14.22 -8.43 15.77
CA ASP A 100 -15.65 -8.12 15.73
C ASP A 100 -16.42 -8.86 14.62
N ARG A 101 -15.99 -10.09 14.25
CA ARG A 101 -16.58 -10.91 13.19
C ARG A 101 -18.11 -11.05 13.24
N HIS A 102 -18.68 -11.03 14.44
CA HIS A 102 -20.12 -11.15 14.66
C HIS A 102 -20.91 -9.98 14.04
N GLU A 103 -20.30 -8.82 13.80
CA GLU A 103 -20.98 -7.66 13.22
C GLU A 103 -21.24 -7.78 11.71
N LEU A 104 -20.51 -8.66 11.02
CA LEU A 104 -20.56 -8.80 9.55
C LEU A 104 -21.65 -9.77 9.08
N GLY A 105 -22.18 -10.63 9.96
CA GLY A 105 -23.10 -11.69 9.56
C GLY A 105 -22.51 -12.56 8.44
N ASN A 106 -23.21 -12.63 7.30
CA ASN A 106 -22.79 -13.35 6.10
C ASN A 106 -22.03 -12.48 5.10
N ASP A 107 -22.20 -11.16 5.16
CA ASP A 107 -21.57 -10.23 4.22
C ASP A 107 -20.33 -9.60 4.84
N ILE A 108 -19.16 -10.04 4.36
CA ILE A 108 -17.87 -9.52 4.83
C ILE A 108 -17.37 -8.32 4.01
N THR A 109 -18.07 -7.93 2.94
CA THR A 109 -17.63 -6.85 2.06
C THR A 109 -17.45 -5.49 2.74
N PRO A 110 -18.18 -5.14 3.83
CA PRO A 110 -17.89 -3.92 4.60
C PRO A 110 -16.49 -3.93 5.23
N ARG A 111 -15.88 -5.10 5.43
CA ARG A 111 -14.57 -5.27 6.05
C ARG A 111 -13.46 -5.58 5.05
N PHE A 112 -13.73 -6.45 4.09
CA PHE A 112 -12.73 -6.96 3.17
C PHE A 112 -13.32 -7.20 1.78
N LYS A 113 -12.67 -6.63 0.77
CA LYS A 113 -12.98 -6.86 -0.64
C LYS A 113 -11.71 -7.27 -1.38
N VAL A 114 -11.83 -8.23 -2.29
CA VAL A 114 -10.75 -8.66 -3.19
C VAL A 114 -11.19 -8.53 -4.64
N GLU A 115 -10.30 -8.01 -5.49
CA GLU A 115 -10.46 -7.99 -6.93
C GLU A 115 -9.20 -8.56 -7.60
N TYR A 116 -9.35 -9.63 -8.37
CA TYR A 116 -8.25 -10.20 -9.14
C TYR A 116 -8.00 -9.35 -10.38
N VAL A 117 -6.74 -9.00 -10.64
CA VAL A 117 -6.34 -8.20 -11.80
C VAL A 117 -6.03 -9.14 -12.95
N ASP A 118 -6.98 -9.31 -13.87
CA ASP A 118 -6.92 -10.23 -15.01
C ASP A 118 -6.49 -9.56 -16.33
N GLY A 119 -5.99 -8.32 -16.28
CA GLY A 119 -5.52 -7.56 -17.43
C GLY A 119 -6.64 -6.86 -18.23
N THR A 120 -7.91 -7.25 -18.05
CA THR A 120 -9.05 -6.57 -18.72
C THR A 120 -9.34 -5.20 -18.11
N LYS A 121 -9.07 -5.05 -16.81
CA LYS A 121 -9.23 -3.81 -16.03
C LYS A 121 -8.02 -2.86 -16.09
N GLY A 122 -7.04 -3.14 -16.95
CA GLY A 122 -5.76 -2.43 -17.04
C GLY A 122 -4.60 -3.19 -16.41
N THR A 123 -3.39 -2.65 -16.56
CA THR A 123 -2.18 -3.26 -15.98
C THR A 123 -2.10 -2.95 -14.47
N PRO A 124 -1.54 -3.84 -13.64
CA PRO A 124 -1.29 -3.55 -12.22
C PRO A 124 -0.54 -2.23 -12.00
N THR A 125 0.37 -1.88 -12.92
CA THR A 125 1.09 -0.59 -12.93
C THR A 125 0.16 0.60 -13.13
N SER A 126 -0.76 0.55 -14.09
CA SER A 126 -1.75 1.61 -14.29
C SER A 126 -2.62 1.80 -13.06
N TYR A 127 -3.00 0.71 -12.41
CA TYR A 127 -3.79 0.72 -11.17
C TYR A 127 -3.00 1.37 -10.01
N ILE A 128 -1.75 0.95 -9.80
CA ILE A 128 -0.84 1.57 -8.82
C ILE A 128 -0.68 3.08 -9.10
N ALA A 129 -0.50 3.46 -10.37
CA ALA A 129 -0.34 4.86 -10.76
C ALA A 129 -1.59 5.68 -10.46
N THR A 130 -2.80 5.15 -10.66
CA THR A 130 -4.06 5.81 -10.30
C THR A 130 -4.11 6.09 -8.80
N TYR A 131 -3.86 5.09 -7.94
CA TYR A 131 -3.96 5.26 -6.49
C TYR A 131 -2.82 6.10 -5.89
N ILE A 132 -1.61 5.99 -6.44
CA ILE A 132 -0.52 6.90 -6.08
C ILE A 132 -0.87 8.33 -6.51
N GLY A 133 -1.38 8.52 -7.72
CA GLY A 133 -1.80 9.83 -8.25
C GLY A 133 -2.89 10.48 -7.41
N LYS A 134 -3.93 9.70 -7.05
CA LYS A 134 -5.01 10.11 -6.12
C LYS A 134 -4.50 10.63 -4.78
N ASN A 135 -3.32 10.22 -4.33
CA ASN A 135 -2.78 10.56 -3.02
C ASN A 135 -1.60 11.54 -3.07
N LEU A 136 -1.16 11.96 -4.26
CA LEU A 136 0.05 12.78 -4.44
C LEU A 136 -0.20 14.15 -5.07
N ASP A 137 -1.03 14.23 -6.10
CA ASP A 137 -1.20 15.48 -6.86
C ASP A 137 -2.58 15.56 -7.51
N SER A 138 -3.37 16.55 -7.11
CA SER A 138 -4.69 16.83 -7.70
C SER A 138 -4.59 17.14 -9.20
N ARG A 139 -3.45 17.68 -9.66
CA ARG A 139 -3.20 17.99 -11.07
C ARG A 139 -3.06 16.76 -11.97
N ALA A 140 -2.69 15.61 -11.40
CA ALA A 140 -2.56 14.35 -12.16
C ALA A 140 -3.92 13.74 -12.54
N VAL A 141 -4.98 14.16 -11.85
CA VAL A 141 -6.36 13.69 -12.04
C VAL A 141 -7.33 14.79 -12.45
N ASP A 142 -6.82 16.00 -12.65
CA ASP A 142 -7.57 17.14 -13.13
C ASP A 142 -7.93 16.96 -14.62
N GLY A 143 -9.15 17.34 -14.98
CA GLY A 143 -9.66 17.25 -16.35
C GLY A 143 -10.63 16.10 -16.67
N ILE A 144 -10.90 15.95 -17.96
CA ILE A 144 -11.91 15.05 -18.53
C ILE A 144 -11.27 13.68 -18.78
N ASP A 145 -11.93 12.60 -18.36
CA ASP A 145 -11.54 11.24 -18.75
C ASP A 145 -11.64 11.08 -20.28
N PRO A 146 -10.52 10.85 -20.99
CA PRO A 146 -10.51 10.73 -22.44
C PRO A 146 -11.40 9.60 -22.99
N LYS A 147 -11.70 8.58 -22.16
CA LYS A 147 -12.53 7.44 -22.55
C LYS A 147 -14.03 7.71 -22.42
N THR A 148 -14.42 8.56 -21.48
CA THR A 148 -15.84 8.79 -21.15
C THR A 148 -16.32 10.20 -21.48
N GLY A 149 -15.40 11.14 -21.76
CA GLY A 149 -15.73 12.53 -22.07
C GLY A 149 -16.29 13.31 -20.88
N LYS A 150 -16.22 12.76 -19.66
CA LYS A 150 -16.75 13.36 -18.42
C LYS A 150 -15.63 13.72 -17.43
N PRO A 151 -15.83 14.70 -16.54
CA PRO A 151 -14.91 14.95 -15.44
C PRO A 151 -14.66 13.67 -14.66
N ARG A 152 -13.40 13.41 -14.28
CA ARG A 152 -13.08 12.27 -13.40
C ARG A 152 -13.73 12.53 -12.04
N VAL A 153 -14.69 11.69 -11.68
CA VAL A 153 -15.40 11.75 -10.39
C VAL A 153 -14.97 10.59 -9.52
N ASP A 154 -14.88 10.86 -8.23
CA ASP A 154 -14.61 9.84 -7.23
C ASP A 154 -15.90 9.09 -6.87
N HIS A 155 -15.87 7.76 -6.95
CA HIS A 155 -17.06 6.93 -6.80
C HIS A 155 -17.56 6.84 -5.35
N GLU A 156 -16.67 7.06 -4.36
CA GLU A 156 -17.04 7.02 -2.94
C GLU A 156 -17.65 8.35 -2.47
N THR A 157 -17.18 9.48 -3.00
CA THR A 157 -17.61 10.81 -2.53
C THR A 157 -18.54 11.56 -3.49
N GLY A 158 -18.63 11.14 -4.75
CA GLY A 158 -19.37 11.84 -5.81
C GLY A 158 -18.76 13.18 -6.23
N LYS A 159 -17.59 13.55 -5.70
CA LYS A 159 -16.90 14.81 -5.97
C LYS A 159 -15.95 14.70 -7.15
N SER A 160 -15.45 15.84 -7.62
CA SER A 160 -14.35 15.83 -8.58
C SER A 160 -13.15 15.12 -7.96
N MET A 161 -12.45 14.31 -8.75
CA MET A 161 -11.29 13.56 -8.26
C MET A 161 -10.25 14.51 -7.65
N ALA A 162 -10.01 15.67 -8.27
CA ALA A 162 -9.07 16.68 -7.79
C ALA A 162 -9.39 17.19 -6.37
N GLU A 163 -10.66 17.47 -6.08
CA GLU A 163 -11.08 17.91 -4.75
C GLU A 163 -10.94 16.79 -3.71
N SER A 164 -11.26 15.55 -4.08
CA SER A 164 -11.04 14.38 -3.22
C SER A 164 -9.57 14.16 -2.91
N VAL A 165 -8.66 14.37 -3.88
CA VAL A 165 -7.20 14.29 -3.67
C VAL A 165 -6.73 15.36 -2.67
N GLU A 166 -7.13 16.62 -2.83
CA GLU A 166 -6.71 17.69 -1.91
C GLU A 166 -7.19 17.42 -0.47
N ARG A 167 -8.43 16.95 -0.33
CA ARG A 167 -9.00 16.55 0.96
C ARG A 167 -8.23 15.38 1.59
N ALA A 168 -7.91 14.35 0.80
CA ALA A 168 -7.12 13.21 1.28
C ALA A 168 -5.71 13.64 1.72
N ILE A 169 -5.02 14.50 0.95
CA ILE A 169 -3.70 15.03 1.30
C ILE A 169 -3.77 15.88 2.59
N GLY A 170 -4.76 16.76 2.70
CA GLY A 170 -4.98 17.60 3.88
C GLY A 170 -5.23 16.76 5.13
N TRP A 171 -6.12 15.77 5.02
CA TRP A 171 -6.42 14.80 6.08
C TRP A 171 -5.16 14.02 6.50
N ALA A 172 -4.41 13.47 5.54
CA ALA A 172 -3.22 12.68 5.82
C ALA A 172 -2.15 13.51 6.54
N ARG A 173 -1.97 14.79 6.15
CA ARG A 173 -1.05 15.72 6.81
C ARG A 173 -1.51 16.07 8.22
N LEU A 174 -2.80 16.40 8.40
CA LEU A 174 -3.38 16.75 9.70
C LEU A 174 -3.20 15.61 10.71
N HIS A 175 -3.48 14.37 10.30
CA HIS A 175 -3.41 13.20 11.17
C HIS A 175 -2.04 12.51 11.17
N ARG A 176 -1.09 13.01 10.36
CA ARG A 176 0.26 12.43 10.16
C ARG A 176 0.21 10.96 9.75
N VAL A 177 -0.69 10.64 8.83
CA VAL A 177 -0.89 9.30 8.29
C VAL A 177 0.00 9.12 7.06
N ARG A 178 0.71 7.98 7.02
CA ARG A 178 1.54 7.63 5.86
C ARG A 178 0.66 7.11 4.73
N GLN A 179 0.46 7.95 3.72
CA GLN A 179 -0.43 7.69 2.57
C GLN A 179 -0.06 6.45 1.76
N PHE A 180 1.22 6.14 1.56
CA PHE A 180 1.62 4.93 0.84
C PHE A 180 2.89 4.29 1.38
N GLN A 181 2.95 2.96 1.25
CA GLN A 181 4.09 2.17 1.67
C GLN A 181 4.20 0.88 0.86
N PHE A 182 5.38 0.67 0.26
CA PHE A 182 5.75 -0.61 -0.32
C PHE A 182 6.09 -1.64 0.77
N PHE A 183 5.81 -2.90 0.49
CA PHE A 183 6.16 -4.06 1.32
C PHE A 183 6.69 -5.21 0.45
N GLY A 184 7.42 -6.15 1.08
CA GLY A 184 7.98 -7.32 0.39
C GLY A 184 9.10 -7.04 -0.62
N ILE A 185 9.55 -5.79 -0.72
CA ILE A 185 10.66 -5.37 -1.57
C ILE A 185 11.89 -5.00 -0.73
N PRO A 186 13.10 -5.03 -1.33
CA PRO A 186 14.32 -4.48 -0.71
C PRO A 186 14.15 -3.09 -0.11
N SER A 187 14.86 -2.86 1.00
CA SER A 187 14.73 -1.63 1.78
C SER A 187 15.14 -0.40 0.97
N ARG A 188 14.25 0.59 0.90
CA ARG A 188 14.56 1.92 0.35
C ARG A 188 15.51 2.71 1.23
N GLN A 189 15.61 2.39 2.53
CA GLN A 189 16.58 3.04 3.41
C GLN A 189 17.99 2.58 3.05
N VAL A 190 18.20 1.26 2.89
CA VAL A 190 19.49 0.70 2.45
C VAL A 190 19.90 1.27 1.10
N TRP A 191 18.97 1.35 0.14
CA TRP A 191 19.17 2.03 -1.13
C TRP A 191 19.72 3.46 -0.98
N ARG A 192 19.11 4.27 -0.09
CA ARG A 192 19.55 5.65 0.16
C ARG A 192 20.94 5.71 0.80
N GLU A 193 21.23 4.81 1.72
CA GLU A 193 22.54 4.75 2.37
C GLU A 193 23.64 4.31 1.40
N LEU A 194 23.36 3.35 0.51
CA LEU A 194 24.30 2.96 -0.55
C LEU A 194 24.61 4.11 -1.50
N ARG A 195 23.60 4.89 -1.90
CA ARG A 195 23.83 6.11 -2.71
C ARG A 195 24.66 7.16 -1.98
N ARG A 196 24.44 7.31 -0.67
CA ARG A 196 25.27 8.20 0.17
C ARG A 196 26.71 7.70 0.23
N LEU A 197 26.91 6.39 0.36
CA LEU A 197 28.23 5.76 0.37
C LEU A 197 28.96 5.94 -0.97
N ALA A 198 28.29 5.68 -2.10
CA ALA A 198 28.85 5.91 -3.43
C ALA A 198 29.29 7.38 -3.61
N SER A 199 28.45 8.32 -3.16
CA SER A 199 28.78 9.74 -3.16
C SER A 199 29.99 10.08 -2.27
N GLN A 200 30.20 9.36 -1.17
CA GLN A 200 31.38 9.53 -0.31
C GLN A 200 32.64 8.96 -0.95
N MET A 201 32.55 7.78 -1.58
CA MET A 201 33.66 7.14 -2.30
C MET A 201 34.15 8.01 -3.46
N ALA A 202 33.23 8.59 -4.24
CA ALA A 202 33.55 9.50 -5.33
C ALA A 202 34.26 10.79 -4.86
N ARG A 203 33.99 11.25 -3.62
CA ARG A 203 34.65 12.42 -3.02
C ARG A 203 36.02 12.12 -2.43
N ASN A 204 36.37 10.84 -2.26
CA ASN A 204 37.67 10.43 -1.74
C ASN A 204 38.35 9.45 -2.71
N PRO A 205 39.00 9.96 -3.78
CA PRO A 205 39.62 9.11 -4.80
C PRO A 205 40.74 8.20 -4.27
N GLU A 206 41.39 8.59 -3.19
CA GLU A 206 42.43 7.79 -2.53
C GLU A 206 41.84 6.62 -1.70
N GLY A 207 40.52 6.66 -1.44
CA GLY A 207 39.79 5.61 -0.74
C GLY A 207 39.36 4.46 -1.66
N PRO A 208 38.83 3.37 -1.09
CA PRO A 208 38.30 2.24 -1.86
C PRO A 208 37.20 2.69 -2.81
N GLN A 209 37.33 2.35 -4.08
CA GLN A 209 36.34 2.67 -5.13
C GLN A 209 35.36 1.52 -5.41
N ARG A 210 35.54 0.39 -4.72
CA ARG A 210 34.68 -0.79 -4.79
C ARG A 210 34.57 -1.44 -3.41
N LEU A 211 33.46 -2.10 -3.16
CA LEU A 211 33.32 -2.96 -1.98
C LEU A 211 34.12 -4.25 -2.18
N LYS A 212 34.54 -4.87 -1.07
CA LYS A 212 35.32 -6.11 -1.10
C LYS A 212 34.52 -7.32 -1.60
N ASP A 213 33.22 -7.32 -1.32
CA ASP A 213 32.30 -8.37 -1.76
C ASP A 213 31.67 -7.96 -3.10
N ASP A 214 31.93 -8.72 -4.15
CA ASP A 214 31.47 -8.39 -5.51
C ASP A 214 29.94 -8.36 -5.64
N ALA A 215 29.22 -9.18 -4.85
CA ALA A 215 27.77 -9.18 -4.87
C ALA A 215 27.21 -7.87 -4.30
N MET A 216 27.73 -7.42 -3.16
CA MET A 216 27.37 -6.14 -2.55
C MET A 216 27.86 -4.94 -3.36
N ASP A 217 29.02 -5.04 -4.01
CA ASP A 217 29.53 -4.03 -4.93
C ASP A 217 28.55 -3.83 -6.11
N ALA A 218 28.00 -4.93 -6.66
CA ALA A 218 26.97 -4.85 -7.70
C ALA A 218 25.66 -4.20 -7.19
N VAL A 219 25.28 -4.44 -5.93
CA VAL A 219 24.13 -3.76 -5.29
C VAL A 219 24.40 -2.26 -5.13
N LEU A 220 25.61 -1.88 -4.69
CA LEU A 220 26.05 -0.49 -4.58
C LEU A 220 26.03 0.21 -5.95
N ALA A 221 26.61 -0.42 -6.98
CA ALA A 221 26.65 0.12 -8.33
C ALA A 221 25.26 0.35 -8.91
N ALA A 222 24.34 -0.60 -8.72
CA ALA A 222 22.94 -0.44 -9.13
C ALA A 222 22.25 0.71 -8.38
N ALA A 223 22.54 0.85 -7.08
CA ALA A 223 22.02 1.94 -6.27
C ALA A 223 22.52 3.30 -6.73
N ASP A 224 23.82 3.43 -7.00
CA ASP A 224 24.46 4.66 -7.48
C ASP A 224 23.90 5.11 -8.84
N ALA A 225 23.83 4.16 -9.79
CA ALA A 225 23.24 4.38 -11.12
C ALA A 225 21.75 4.75 -11.10
N GLY A 226 21.07 4.62 -9.96
CA GLY A 226 19.65 4.91 -9.84
C GLY A 226 18.75 3.83 -10.45
N CYS A 227 19.30 2.67 -10.81
CA CYS A 227 18.54 1.55 -11.35
C CYS A 227 17.92 0.69 -10.24
N PHE A 228 16.72 1.09 -9.77
CA PHE A 228 16.05 0.38 -8.67
C PHE A 228 15.68 -1.07 -9.01
N ALA A 229 15.36 -1.35 -10.28
CA ALA A 229 15.09 -2.70 -10.76
C ALA A 229 16.31 -3.62 -10.58
N THR A 230 17.47 -3.22 -11.12
CA THR A 230 18.72 -3.98 -10.97
C THR A 230 19.13 -4.12 -9.51
N TYR A 231 18.90 -3.11 -8.66
CA TYR A 231 19.17 -3.23 -7.22
C TYR A 231 18.31 -4.29 -6.53
N ILE A 232 17.07 -4.47 -6.98
CA ILE A 232 16.22 -5.55 -6.48
C ILE A 232 16.75 -6.90 -6.95
N GLU A 233 17.05 -7.03 -8.25
CA GLU A 233 17.59 -8.26 -8.85
C GLU A 233 18.91 -8.69 -8.19
N LYS A 234 19.84 -7.75 -7.98
CA LYS A 234 21.13 -8.02 -7.33
C LYS A 234 21.00 -8.40 -5.85
N GLN A 235 19.85 -8.13 -5.23
CA GLN A 235 19.50 -8.63 -3.89
C GLN A 235 18.66 -9.91 -3.92
N GLY A 236 18.73 -10.66 -5.02
CA GLY A 236 18.01 -11.92 -5.22
C GLY A 236 16.60 -11.78 -5.79
N GLY A 237 16.15 -10.57 -6.09
CA GLY A 237 14.81 -10.32 -6.63
C GLY A 237 13.74 -10.05 -5.56
N VAL A 238 12.48 -9.99 -5.98
CA VAL A 238 11.33 -9.94 -5.07
C VAL A 238 11.11 -11.31 -4.43
N LEU A 239 10.34 -11.38 -3.33
CA LEU A 239 9.96 -12.64 -2.66
C LEU A 239 11.08 -13.41 -1.93
N VAL A 240 12.35 -12.99 -2.01
CA VAL A 240 13.45 -13.58 -1.23
C VAL A 240 13.35 -13.21 0.26
N PRO A 241 13.52 -14.17 1.20
CA PRO A 241 13.61 -13.90 2.63
C PRO A 241 14.74 -12.90 2.97
N ARG A 242 14.47 -11.97 3.88
CA ARG A 242 15.43 -10.97 4.36
C ARG A 242 15.25 -10.74 5.86
#